data_AF-A0ABD6X006-F1
#
_entry.id   AF-A0ABD6X006-F1
#
_cell.length_a   1.000
_cell.length_b   1.000
_cell.length_c   1.000
_cell.angle_alpha   90.00
_cell.angle_beta   90.00
_cell.angle_gamma   90.00
#
_symmetry.space_group_name_H-M   'P 1'
#
loop_
_entity.id
_entity.type
_entity.pdbx_description
1 polymer ?
#
loop_
_entity_poly.entity_id
_entity_poly.type
_entity_poly.pdbx_seq_one_letter_code
_entity_poly.pdbx_strand_id
1 'polypeptide(L)'
;MDTRIQFRVNEETKRLAQQMAESQGRTLSDACRELTEQLAEQQRKVLSHDAWLTEQVNLAFEKYDQGKSVFIEHQVAKSQMEERKAKIRNRGNR
;
A
#
# COMPACT_ATOMS: atom_id res chain seq x y z
N MET A 1 25.86 2.19 -2.93
CA MET A 1 25.81 3.20 -4.01
C MET A 1 25.19 4.45 -3.41
N ASP A 2 25.90 5.57 -3.39
CA ASP A 2 25.40 6.83 -2.82
C ASP A 2 24.73 7.62 -3.96
N THR A 3 23.40 7.78 -3.88
CA THR A 3 22.61 8.46 -4.92
C THR A 3 22.19 9.83 -4.40
N ARG A 4 22.64 10.90 -5.05
CA ARG A 4 22.37 12.28 -4.62
C ARG A 4 21.13 12.84 -5.30
N ILE A 5 20.22 13.42 -4.51
CA ILE A 5 19.03 14.14 -4.99
C ILE A 5 19.25 15.65 -4.81
N GLN A 6 18.98 16.44 -5.84
CA GLN A 6 19.06 17.90 -5.79
C GLN A 6 17.68 18.49 -6.08
N PHE A 7 17.19 19.34 -5.18
CA PHE A 7 15.91 20.04 -5.35
C PHE A 7 16.14 21.52 -5.64
N ARG A 8 15.34 22.08 -6.54
CA ARG A 8 15.22 23.54 -6.69
C ARG A 8 14.03 24.00 -5.86
N VAL A 9 14.30 24.84 -4.87
CA VAL A 9 13.31 25.43 -3.97
C VAL A 9 13.57 26.91 -3.82
N ASN A 10 12.53 27.68 -3.54
CA ASN A 10 12.66 29.10 -3.25
C ASN A 10 13.41 29.30 -1.92
N GLU A 11 14.14 30.40 -1.81
CA GLU A 11 14.98 30.68 -0.64
C GLU A 11 14.17 30.80 0.66
N GLU A 12 12.98 31.41 0.59
CA GLU A 12 12.03 31.49 1.70
C GLU A 12 11.58 30.09 2.16
N THR A 13 11.20 29.22 1.22
CA THR A 13 10.78 27.84 1.51
C THR A 13 11.91 27.05 2.17
N LYS A 14 13.15 27.22 1.70
CA LYS A 14 14.33 26.60 2.32
C LYS A 14 14.52 27.07 3.75
N ARG A 15 14.42 28.38 4.00
CA ARG A 15 14.60 28.97 5.33
C ARG A 15 13.55 28.48 6.32
N LEU A 16 12.27 28.50 5.93
CA LEU A 16 11.17 28.02 6.78
C LEU A 16 11.28 26.52 7.07
N ALA A 17 11.59 25.71 6.05
CA ALA A 17 11.76 24.27 6.21
C ALA A 17 12.96 23.94 7.12
N GLN A 18 14.05 24.70 7.01
CA GLN A 18 15.21 24.53 7.88
C GLN A 18 14.88 24.90 9.34
N GLN A 19 14.17 26.01 9.58
CA GLN A 19 13.75 26.39 10.92
C GLN A 19 12.82 25.36 11.57
N MET A 20 11.94 24.73 10.78
CA MET A 20 11.08 23.64 11.25
C MET A 20 11.86 22.37 11.56
N ALA A 21 12.83 22.01 10.71
CA ALA A 21 13.65 20.82 10.96
C ALA A 21 14.52 21.01 12.22
N GLU A 22 15.15 22.18 12.36
CA GLU A 22 15.98 22.53 13.52
C GLU A 22 15.16 22.57 14.82
N SER A 23 13.91 23.06 14.79
CA SER A 23 13.04 23.04 15.97
C SER A 23 12.65 21.62 16.41
N GLN A 24 12.71 20.65 15.50
CA GLN A 24 12.50 19.23 15.77
C GLN A 24 13.83 18.48 16.05
N GLY A 25 14.96 19.19 16.10
CA GLY A 25 16.28 18.61 16.34
C GLY A 25 16.80 17.75 15.18
N ARG A 26 16.28 17.93 13.96
CA ARG A 26 16.65 17.17 12.76
C ARG A 26 17.18 18.08 11.67
N THR A 27 17.94 17.55 10.72
CA THR A 27 18.33 18.32 9.52
C THR A 27 17.27 18.22 8.44
N LEU A 28 17.19 19.24 7.57
CA LEU A 28 16.33 19.19 6.38
C LEU A 28 16.65 17.98 5.49
N SER A 29 17.92 17.57 5.46
CA SER A 29 18.36 16.40 4.68
C SER A 29 17.82 15.09 5.26
N ASP A 30 17.76 14.96 6.59
CA ASP A 30 17.22 13.76 7.23
C ASP A 30 15.70 13.64 7.01
N ALA A 31 14.97 14.75 7.13
CA ALA A 31 13.54 14.77 6.83
C ALA A 31 13.24 14.42 5.36
N CYS A 32 14.02 14.95 4.41
CA CYS A 32 13.88 14.58 3.00
C CYS A 32 14.24 13.11 2.73
N ARG A 33 15.24 12.57 3.43
CA ARG A 33 15.62 11.15 3.33
C ARG A 33 14.49 10.25 3.81
N GLU A 34 13.96 10.51 5.00
CA GLU A 34 12.85 9.74 5.57
C GLU A 34 11.62 9.77 4.65
N LEU A 35 11.27 10.95 4.12
CA LEU A 35 10.16 11.07 3.17
C LEU A 35 10.39 10.25 1.89
N THR A 36 11.62 10.25 1.38
CA THR A 36 11.99 9.46 0.19
C THR A 36 11.87 7.97 0.45
N GLU A 37 12.29 7.50 1.62
CA GLU A 37 12.16 6.10 2.04
C GLU A 37 10.69 5.68 2.18
N GLN A 38 9.85 6.54 2.78
CA GLN A 38 8.41 6.29 2.91
C GLN A 38 7.72 6.20 1.55
N LEU A 39 8.05 7.09 0.62
CA LEU A 39 7.51 7.06 -0.75
C LEU A 39 7.94 5.78 -1.48
N ALA A 40 9.20 5.38 -1.36
CA ALA A 40 9.70 4.15 -1.96
C ALA A 40 9.00 2.91 -1.38
N GLU A 41 8.76 2.89 -0.07
CA GLU A 41 8.05 1.81 0.59
C GLU A 41 6.58 1.73 0.17
N GLN A 42 5.90 2.87 0.04
CA GLN A 42 4.55 2.92 -0.48
C GLN A 42 4.48 2.39 -1.92
N GLN A 43 5.43 2.78 -2.77
CA GLN A 43 5.50 2.27 -4.14
C GLN A 43 5.75 0.76 -4.18
N ARG A 44 6.65 0.25 -3.33
CA ARG A 44 6.88 -1.20 -3.21
C ARG A 44 5.61 -1.95 -2.80
N LYS A 45 4.84 -1.41 -1.86
CA LYS A 45 3.56 -2.00 -1.45
C LYS A 45 2.57 -2.06 -2.61
N VAL A 46 2.42 -0.97 -3.37
CA VAL A 46 1.56 -0.94 -4.57
C VAL A 46 2.01 -1.98 -5.58
N LEU A 47 3.28 -1.99 -5.97
CA LEU A 47 3.81 -2.96 -6.93
C LEU A 47 3.67 -4.41 -6.45
N SER A 48 3.89 -4.68 -5.16
CA SER A 48 3.70 -6.00 -4.58
C SER A 48 2.23 -6.42 -4.58
N HIS A 49 1.32 -5.47 -4.36
CA HIS A 49 -0.11 -5.71 -4.39
C HIS A 49 -0.59 -6.00 -5.82
N ASP A 50 -0.12 -5.22 -6.79
CA ASP A 50 -0.46 -5.40 -8.21
C ASP A 50 0.09 -6.73 -8.75
N ALA A 51 1.31 -7.10 -8.35
CA ALA A 51 1.91 -8.39 -8.71
C ALA A 51 1.11 -9.54 -8.10
N TRP A 52 0.77 -9.46 -6.81
CA TRP A 52 -0.06 -10.46 -6.14
C TRP A 52 -1.45 -10.57 -6.78
N LEU A 53 -2.10 -9.45 -7.09
CA LEU A 53 -3.41 -9.42 -7.74
C LEU A 53 -3.34 -10.07 -9.12
N THR A 54 -2.32 -9.74 -9.90
CA THR A 54 -2.08 -10.33 -11.22
C THR A 54 -1.90 -11.84 -11.14
N GLU A 55 -1.13 -12.32 -10.15
CA GLU A 55 -0.96 -13.75 -9.91
C GLU A 55 -2.29 -14.44 -9.54
N GLN A 56 -3.10 -13.84 -8.66
CA GLN A 56 -4.40 -14.40 -8.29
C GLN A 56 -5.36 -14.45 -9.49
N VAL A 57 -5.35 -13.44 -10.34
CA VAL A 57 -6.13 -13.41 -11.57
C VAL A 57 -5.68 -14.53 -12.52
N ASN A 58 -4.38 -14.67 -12.74
CA ASN A 58 -3.84 -15.75 -13.58
C ASN A 58 -4.22 -17.14 -13.07
N LEU A 59 -4.13 -17.37 -11.75
CA LEU A 59 -4.56 -18.63 -11.13
C LEU A 59 -6.07 -18.88 -11.29
N ALA A 60 -6.89 -17.84 -11.27
CA ALA A 60 -8.33 -17.96 -11.52
C ALA A 60 -8.62 -18.36 -12.97
N PHE A 61 -7.91 -17.75 -13.93
CA PHE A 61 -8.00 -18.12 -15.35
C PHE A 61 -7.50 -19.55 -15.61
N GLU A 62 -6.38 -19.95 -15.01
CA GLU A 62 -5.87 -21.31 -15.14
C GLU A 62 -6.86 -22.36 -14.60
N LYS A 63 -7.54 -22.06 -13.48
CA LYS A 63 -8.61 -22.92 -12.94
C LYS A 63 -9.83 -23.00 -13.87
N TYR A 64 -10.15 -21.92 -14.55
CA TYR A 64 -11.21 -21.89 -15.56
C TYR A 64 -10.83 -22.74 -16.77
N ASP A 65 -9.61 -22.58 -17.31
CA ASP A 65 -9.10 -23.35 -18.45
C ASP A 65 -9.00 -24.85 -18.14
N GLN A 66 -8.68 -25.21 -16.89
CA GLN A 66 -8.68 -26.60 -16.41
C GLN A 66 -10.09 -27.17 -16.13
N GLY A 67 -11.17 -26.39 -16.34
CA GLY A 67 -12.55 -26.80 -16.08
C GLY A 67 -12.89 -27.01 -14.60
N LYS A 68 -12.07 -26.50 -13.68
CA LYS A 68 -12.25 -26.62 -12.21
C LYS A 68 -12.93 -25.40 -11.59
N SER A 69 -13.35 -24.44 -12.41
CA SER A 69 -14.07 -23.25 -11.94
C SER A 69 -15.49 -23.60 -11.51
N VAL A 70 -15.85 -23.23 -10.28
CA VAL A 70 -17.22 -23.33 -9.76
C VAL A 70 -17.84 -21.95 -9.80
N PHE A 71 -18.91 -21.79 -10.59
CA PHE A 71 -19.70 -20.57 -10.61
C PHE A 71 -20.75 -20.63 -9.50
N ILE A 72 -20.86 -19.54 -8.75
CA ILE A 72 -21.82 -19.43 -7.65
C ILE A 72 -22.78 -18.30 -8.00
N GLU A 73 -24.07 -18.55 -7.82
CA GLU A 73 -25.10 -17.55 -8.05
C GLU A 73 -24.98 -16.39 -7.05
N HIS A 74 -25.30 -15.17 -7.50
CA HIS A 74 -25.10 -13.94 -6.73
C HIS A 74 -25.72 -14.00 -5.31
N GLN A 75 -26.94 -14.54 -5.19
CA GLN A 75 -27.64 -14.62 -3.90
C GLN A 75 -26.97 -15.58 -2.91
N VAL A 76 -26.41 -16.68 -3.42
CA VAL A 76 -25.68 -17.67 -2.61
C VAL A 76 -24.36 -17.07 -2.13
N ALA A 77 -23.61 -16.41 -3.01
CA ALA A 77 -22.37 -15.73 -2.65
C ALA A 77 -22.61 -14.63 -1.60
N LYS A 78 -23.68 -13.82 -1.76
CA LYS A 78 -24.04 -12.76 -0.82
C LYS A 78 -24.37 -13.32 0.57
N SER A 79 -25.15 -14.40 0.63
CA SER A 79 -25.53 -15.05 1.89
C SER A 79 -24.32 -15.63 2.63
N GLN A 80 -23.41 -16.32 1.92
CA GLN A 80 -22.17 -16.85 2.52
C GLN A 80 -21.24 -15.74 3.03
N MET A 81 -21.15 -14.63 2.30
CA MET A 81 -20.32 -13.49 2.70
C MET A 81 -20.87 -12.80 3.95
N GLU A 82 -22.20 -12.64 4.06
CA GLU A 82 -22.81 -12.09 5.28
C GLU A 82 -22.59 -12.99 6.50
N GLU A 83 -22.72 -14.31 6.33
CA GLU A 83 -22.41 -15.27 7.40
C GLU A 83 -20.93 -15.18 7.84
N ARG A 84 -20.00 -15.09 6.89
CA ARG A 84 -18.57 -14.86 7.19
C ARG A 84 -18.33 -13.56 7.92
N LYS A 85 -18.91 -12.44 7.47
CA LYS A 85 -18.78 -11.13 8.12
C LYS A 85 -19.35 -11.17 9.54
N ALA A 86 -20.45 -11.87 9.77
CA ALA A 86 -21.03 -12.03 11.10
C ALA A 86 -20.10 -12.82 12.04
N LYS A 87 -19.50 -13.92 11.55
CA LYS A 87 -18.51 -14.70 12.32
C LYS A 87 -17.28 -13.88 12.72
N ILE A 88 -16.76 -13.04 11.82
CA ILE A 88 -15.61 -12.16 12.11
C ILE A 88 -15.98 -11.09 13.15
N ARG A 89 -17.14 -10.43 12.97
CA ARG A 89 -17.65 -9.43 13.93
C ARG A 89 -17.84 -10.01 15.33
N ASN A 90 -18.37 -11.21 15.44
CA ASN A 90 -18.55 -11.89 16.73
C ASN A 90 -17.22 -12.31 17.39
N ARG A 91 -16.14 -12.46 16.61
CA ARG A 91 -14.82 -12.84 17.10
C ARG A 91 -14.01 -11.66 17.64
N GLY A 92 -14.33 -10.43 17.21
CA GLY A 92 -13.73 -9.19 17.71
C GLY A 92 -14.46 -8.58 18.92
N ASN A 93 -15.55 -9.20 19.39
CA ASN A 93 -16.37 -8.72 20.51
C ASN A 93 -16.18 -9.58 21.78
N ARG A 94 -15.00 -10.18 21.94
CA ARG A 94 -14.53 -10.89 23.14
C ARG A 94 -13.28 -10.25 23.69
#